data_AF-A0A7W9MIY7-F1
#
_entry.id   AF-A0A7W9MIY7-F1
#
_cell.length_a   1.000
_cell.length_b   1.000
_cell.length_c   1.000
_cell.angle_alpha   90.00
_cell.angle_beta   90.00
_cell.angle_gamma   90.00
#
_symmetry.space_group_name_H-M   'P 1'
#
loop_
_entity.id
_entity.type
_entity.pdbx_description
1 polymer ?
#
loop_
_entity_poly.entity_id
_entity_poly.type
_entity_poly.pdbx_seq_one_letter_code
_entity_poly.pdbx_strand_id
1 'polypeptide(L)'
;MMLIRSADDRLVSPAGTGWRVSSGTLELRLGRSSPDEPVHAVVHALLVVDLDDRSRVLDVDVIGLPSGLLTRLRRYAAPPRPAPDPVPGSGPVALDLDAAWLWIHVQDGRRAHRHRRPAIVRFSFAGERLTAIRAHLPAPEGEPG
;
A
#
# COMPACT_ATOMS: atom_id res chain seq x y z
N MET A 1 -3.09 -16.07 -36.35
CA MET A 1 -2.55 -16.42 -35.03
C MET A 1 -2.72 -15.21 -34.12
N MET A 2 -3.81 -15.21 -33.35
CA MET A 2 -4.15 -14.20 -32.33
C MET A 2 -3.55 -14.72 -31.01
N LEU A 3 -2.94 -13.90 -30.15
CA LEU A 3 -3.46 -13.29 -28.91
C LEU A 3 -2.22 -12.61 -28.24
N ILE A 4 -2.24 -11.58 -27.40
CA ILE A 4 -3.19 -10.58 -26.91
C ILE A 4 -2.35 -9.40 -26.38
N ARG A 5 -2.93 -8.21 -26.50
CA ARG A 5 -2.54 -6.88 -25.99
C ARG A 5 -1.85 -6.82 -24.61
N SER A 6 -0.83 -5.95 -24.56
CA SER A 6 -0.67 -4.83 -23.61
C SER A 6 -1.06 -5.10 -22.16
N ALA A 7 -0.08 -5.48 -21.34
CA ALA A 7 -0.11 -5.20 -19.92
C ALA A 7 1.03 -4.22 -19.63
N ASP A 8 0.68 -2.96 -19.40
CA ASP A 8 1.52 -1.93 -18.78
C ASP A 8 1.70 -2.31 -17.30
N ASP A 9 2.20 -3.52 -17.06
CA ASP A 9 2.33 -4.18 -15.76
C ASP A 9 3.66 -3.78 -15.13
N ARG A 10 3.85 -2.46 -15.00
CA ARG A 10 4.92 -1.96 -14.16
C ARG A 10 4.46 -2.18 -12.72
N LEU A 11 4.84 -3.35 -12.19
CA LEU A 11 5.29 -3.53 -10.82
C LEU A 11 5.76 -2.18 -10.29
N VAL A 12 5.14 -1.71 -9.20
CA VAL A 12 5.44 -0.44 -8.53
C VAL A 12 6.92 -0.13 -8.70
N SER A 13 7.26 0.90 -9.49
CA SER A 13 8.65 1.14 -9.88
C SER A 13 9.52 1.20 -8.62
N PRO A 14 10.56 0.36 -8.46
CA PRO A 14 11.36 0.33 -7.24
C PRO A 14 12.02 1.68 -6.93
N ALA A 15 12.19 2.53 -7.95
CA ALA A 15 12.67 3.90 -7.81
C ALA A 15 11.70 4.86 -7.07
N GLY A 16 10.43 4.47 -6.89
CA GLY A 16 9.38 5.29 -6.26
C GLY A 16 8.88 4.75 -4.91
N THR A 17 9.38 3.60 -4.46
CA THR A 17 9.02 2.97 -3.18
C THR A 17 10.17 3.17 -2.20
N GLY A 18 9.93 4.01 -1.18
CA GLY A 18 10.88 4.28 -0.11
C GLY A 18 10.26 4.03 1.25
N TRP A 19 10.67 2.95 1.92
CA TRP A 19 10.54 2.85 3.38
C TRP A 19 11.88 3.21 3.98
N ARG A 20 11.93 4.30 4.74
CA ARG A 20 13.09 4.60 5.57
C ARG A 20 12.68 4.34 7.01
N VAL A 21 13.12 3.17 7.52
CA VAL A 21 12.95 2.76 8.92
C VAL A 21 13.41 3.88 9.88
N SER A 22 14.50 4.57 9.54
CA SER A 22 15.08 5.65 10.35
C SER A 22 14.24 6.93 10.43
N SER A 23 13.34 7.18 9.48
CA SER A 23 12.50 8.38 9.47
C SER A 23 11.03 8.09 9.78
N GLY A 24 10.70 6.84 10.20
CA GLY A 24 9.34 6.42 10.52
C GLY A 24 8.33 6.68 9.40
N THR A 25 8.79 6.74 8.15
CA THR A 25 7.97 7.20 7.02
C THR A 25 8.03 6.20 5.87
N LEU A 26 6.84 5.81 5.39
CA LEU A 26 6.61 5.06 4.16
C LEU A 26 6.14 6.00 3.08
N GLU A 27 6.72 5.89 1.89
CA GLU A 27 6.12 6.41 0.67
C GLU A 27 6.09 5.31 -0.39
N LEU A 28 4.87 4.99 -0.85
CA LEU A 28 4.62 4.08 -1.97
C LEU A 28 3.98 4.88 -3.11
N ARG A 29 4.56 4.78 -4.32
CA ARG A 29 4.03 5.42 -5.54
C ARG A 29 3.51 4.36 -6.50
N LEU A 30 2.20 4.23 -6.58
CA LEU A 30 1.49 3.19 -7.34
C LEU A 30 1.22 3.58 -8.80
N GLY A 31 1.30 4.87 -9.13
CA GLY A 31 1.06 5.36 -10.48
C GLY A 31 1.69 6.72 -10.72
N ARG A 32 1.55 7.23 -11.95
CA ARG A 32 2.01 8.60 -12.27
C ARG A 32 1.17 9.60 -11.49
N SER A 33 1.84 10.51 -10.79
CA SER A 33 1.20 11.69 -10.20
C SER A 33 0.54 12.50 -11.32
N SER A 34 -0.75 12.80 -11.19
CA SER A 34 -1.41 13.80 -12.05
C SER A 34 -0.87 15.19 -11.67
N PRO A 35 -0.73 16.12 -12.62
CA PRO A 35 -0.47 17.53 -12.31
C PRO A 35 -1.65 18.22 -11.60
N ASP A 36 -2.86 17.63 -11.65
CA ASP A 36 -3.98 18.05 -10.81
C ASP A 36 -3.71 17.78 -9.34
N GLU A 37 -4.19 18.67 -8.47
CA GLU A 37 -4.03 18.55 -7.02
C GLU A 37 -4.61 17.20 -6.55
N PRO A 38 -3.77 16.26 -6.06
CA PRO A 38 -4.25 14.95 -5.66
C PRO A 38 -5.19 15.11 -4.49
N VAL A 39 -6.41 14.58 -4.63
CA VAL A 39 -7.33 14.56 -3.50
C VAL A 39 -6.74 13.64 -2.44
N HIS A 40 -6.64 14.16 -1.21
CA HIS A 40 -6.05 13.44 -0.09
C HIS A 40 -7.12 12.91 0.85
N ALA A 41 -6.93 11.67 1.32
CA ALA A 41 -7.63 11.14 2.49
C ALA A 41 -6.59 10.78 3.55
N VAL A 42 -6.77 11.26 4.77
CA VAL A 42 -5.89 10.96 5.91
C VAL A 42 -6.67 10.14 6.92
N VAL A 43 -6.09 9.04 7.38
CA VAL A 43 -6.71 8.13 8.35
C VAL A 43 -5.69 7.68 9.38
N HIS A 44 -6.17 7.39 10.58
CA HIS A 44 -5.40 6.66 11.58
C HIS A 44 -5.74 5.19 11.41
N ALA A 45 -4.75 4.39 11.04
CA ALA A 45 -4.95 2.98 10.74
C ALA A 45 -3.81 2.14 11.29
N LEU A 46 -4.05 0.85 11.39
CA LEU A 46 -3.00 -0.10 11.70
C LEU A 46 -2.24 -0.41 10.41
N LEU A 47 -0.94 -0.10 10.39
CA LEU A 47 -0.03 -0.42 9.30
C LEU A 47 0.74 -1.70 9.60
N VAL A 48 0.76 -2.62 8.65
CA VAL A 48 1.67 -3.77 8.67
C VAL A 48 2.61 -3.70 7.48
N VAL A 49 3.90 -3.88 7.71
CA VAL A 49 4.94 -3.84 6.67
C VAL A 49 5.75 -5.12 6.76
N ASP A 50 5.74 -5.91 5.70
CA ASP A 50 6.59 -7.08 5.55
C ASP A 50 7.87 -6.69 4.81
N LEU A 51 9.02 -7.07 5.37
CA LEU A 51 10.35 -6.74 4.85
C LEU A 51 11.15 -8.02 4.54
N ASP A 52 12.04 -7.93 3.55
CA ASP A 52 13.09 -8.92 3.31
C ASP A 52 14.26 -8.79 4.30
N ASP A 53 15.25 -9.68 4.16
CA ASP A 53 16.49 -9.72 4.95
C ASP A 53 17.37 -8.48 4.75
N ARG A 54 17.14 -7.72 3.68
CA ARG A 54 17.81 -6.46 3.35
C ARG A 54 16.97 -5.23 3.70
N SER A 55 15.92 -5.39 4.51
CA SER A 55 15.00 -4.34 4.94
C SER A 55 14.25 -3.64 3.80
N ARG A 56 14.09 -4.30 2.65
CA ARG A 56 13.25 -3.81 1.55
C ARG A 56 11.80 -4.21 1.78
N VAL A 57 10.87 -3.34 1.44
CA VAL A 57 9.44 -3.60 1.57
C VAL A 57 8.99 -4.62 0.54
N LEU A 58 8.27 -5.64 0.99
CA LEU A 58 7.65 -6.67 0.17
C LEU A 58 6.15 -6.41 0.02
N ASP A 59 5.47 -6.24 1.14
CA ASP A 59 4.03 -6.04 1.22
C ASP A 59 3.67 -5.02 2.29
N VAL A 60 2.55 -4.33 2.08
CA VAL A 60 1.98 -3.37 3.03
C VAL A 60 0.49 -3.61 3.20
N ASP A 61 0.09 -3.75 4.47
CA ASP A 61 -1.31 -3.83 4.88
C ASP A 61 -1.73 -2.52 5.57
N VAL A 62 -2.87 -1.97 5.19
CA VAL A 62 -3.56 -0.92 5.95
C VAL A 62 -4.89 -1.44 6.44
N ILE A 63 -5.05 -1.54 7.75
CA ILE A 63 -6.17 -2.21 8.42
C ILE A 63 -6.97 -1.19 9.21
N GLY A 64 -8.30 -1.31 9.17
CA GLY A 64 -9.23 -0.43 9.89
C GLY A 64 -9.59 0.81 9.10
N LEU A 65 -9.75 0.68 7.78
CA LEU A 65 -10.12 1.81 6.92
C LEU A 65 -11.56 2.26 7.18
N PRO A 66 -11.82 3.58 7.25
CA PRO A 66 -13.18 4.09 7.43
C PRO A 66 -14.04 3.86 6.18
N SER A 67 -15.36 3.73 6.37
CA SER A 67 -16.34 3.44 5.30
C SER A 67 -16.28 4.40 4.11
N GLY A 68 -16.05 5.69 4.36
CA GLY A 68 -15.86 6.69 3.31
C GLY A 68 -14.66 6.39 2.41
N LEU A 69 -13.57 5.89 2.98
CA LEU A 69 -12.37 5.50 2.24
C LEU A 69 -12.55 4.14 1.54
N LEU A 70 -13.24 3.19 2.18
CA LEU A 70 -13.61 1.91 1.54
C LEU A 70 -14.43 2.12 0.27
N THR A 71 -15.39 3.05 0.30
CA THR A 71 -16.21 3.41 -0.86
C THR A 71 -15.35 3.90 -2.02
N ARG A 72 -14.35 4.73 -1.72
CA ARG A 72 -13.42 5.27 -2.71
C ARG A 72 -12.45 4.22 -3.27
N LEU A 73 -12.07 3.26 -2.45
CA LEU A 73 -11.18 2.17 -2.82
C LEU A 73 -11.91 0.96 -3.44
N ARG A 74 -13.25 0.99 -3.55
CA ARG A 74 -14.07 -0.15 -3.99
C ARG A 74 -13.65 -0.76 -5.33
N ARG A 75 -13.02 0.02 -6.22
CA ARG A 75 -12.44 -0.48 -7.48
C ARG A 75 -11.34 -1.54 -7.30
N TYR A 76 -10.70 -1.56 -6.13
CA TYR A 76 -9.67 -2.52 -5.75
C TYR A 76 -10.25 -3.71 -5.00
N ALA A 77 -11.58 -3.78 -4.84
CA ALA A 77 -12.24 -4.91 -4.20
C ALA A 77 -11.92 -6.18 -4.98
N ALA A 78 -11.27 -7.12 -4.30
CA ALA A 78 -10.97 -8.44 -4.80
C ALA A 78 -11.67 -9.47 -3.90
N PRO A 79 -11.88 -10.72 -4.38
CA PRO A 79 -12.30 -11.81 -3.51
C PRO A 79 -11.37 -11.91 -2.29
N PRO A 80 -11.86 -12.40 -1.14
CA PRO A 80 -11.09 -12.43 0.10
C PRO A 80 -9.81 -13.27 -0.09
N ARG A 81 -8.68 -12.57 -0.10
CA ARG A 81 -7.29 -13.03 -0.19
C ARG A 81 -6.85 -13.76 -1.48
N PRO A 82 -5.81 -13.27 -2.18
CA PRO A 82 -4.80 -14.19 -2.69
C PRO A 82 -4.11 -14.88 -1.51
N ALA A 83 -3.77 -16.15 -1.68
CA ALA A 83 -2.92 -16.91 -0.79
C ALA A 83 -1.58 -16.18 -0.52
N PRO A 84 -0.75 -16.60 0.46
CA PRO A 84 0.62 -16.09 0.62
C PRO A 84 1.47 -16.12 -0.66
N ASP A 85 1.05 -16.87 -1.67
CA ASP A 85 1.56 -16.76 -3.04
C ASP A 85 0.62 -15.87 -3.87
N PRO A 86 1.12 -14.77 -4.46
CA PRO A 86 0.32 -13.93 -5.33
C PRO A 86 -0.22 -14.78 -6.49
N VAL A 87 -1.55 -14.86 -6.60
CA VAL A 87 -2.18 -15.52 -7.76
C VAL A 87 -1.78 -14.73 -9.01
N PRO A 88 -1.16 -15.35 -10.03
CA PRO A 88 -0.78 -14.65 -11.25
C PRO A 88 -1.97 -13.90 -11.85
N GLY A 89 -1.83 -12.57 -12.01
CA GLY A 89 -2.91 -11.70 -12.48
C GLY A 89 -3.72 -10.98 -11.40
N SER A 90 -3.43 -11.23 -10.11
CA SER A 90 -3.89 -10.33 -9.04
C SER A 90 -3.10 -9.03 -9.13
N GLY A 91 -3.80 -7.91 -9.31
CA GLY A 91 -3.15 -6.60 -9.35
C GLY A 91 -2.37 -6.30 -8.06
N PRO A 92 -1.45 -5.32 -8.07
CA PRO A 92 -0.57 -5.01 -6.93
C PRO A 92 -1.31 -4.40 -5.72
N VAL A 93 -2.64 -4.27 -5.80
CA VAL A 93 -3.48 -3.69 -4.76
C VAL A 93 -4.78 -4.50 -4.68
N ALA A 94 -5.12 -4.96 -3.48
CA ALA A 94 -6.40 -5.61 -3.21
C ALA A 94 -7.05 -5.03 -1.96
N LEU A 95 -8.37 -4.89 -2.00
CA LEU A 95 -9.18 -4.43 -0.89
C LEU A 95 -10.16 -5.53 -0.46
N ASP A 96 -10.11 -5.87 0.83
CA ASP A 96 -11.16 -6.61 1.50
C ASP A 96 -12.11 -5.61 2.18
N LEU A 97 -13.33 -5.51 1.65
CA LEU A 97 -14.34 -4.58 2.13
C LEU A 97 -14.89 -4.99 3.51
N ASP A 98 -14.98 -6.29 3.78
CA ASP A 98 -15.57 -6.82 5.01
C ASP A 98 -14.56 -6.70 6.17
N ALA A 99 -13.28 -6.98 5.89
CA ALA A 99 -12.20 -6.83 6.87
C ALA A 99 -11.68 -5.38 7.00
N ALA A 100 -12.17 -4.46 6.17
CA ALA A 100 -11.66 -3.09 6.06
C ALA A 100 -10.12 -3.02 5.91
N TRP A 101 -9.60 -3.88 5.04
CA TRP A 101 -8.17 -4.14 4.89
C TRP A 101 -7.74 -3.92 3.43
N LEU A 102 -6.77 -3.03 3.23
CA LEU A 102 -6.09 -2.84 1.96
C LEU A 102 -4.72 -3.50 2.01
N TRP A 103 -4.46 -4.40 1.07
CA TRP A 103 -3.15 -5.00 0.81
C TRP A 103 -2.52 -4.40 -0.43
N ILE A 104 -1.22 -4.16 -0.37
CA ILE A 104 -0.41 -3.62 -1.46
C ILE A 104 0.84 -4.49 -1.58
N HIS A 105 0.95 -5.17 -2.72
CA HIS A 105 2.17 -5.85 -3.10
C HIS A 105 3.15 -4.87 -3.72
N VAL A 106 4.38 -4.87 -3.21
CA VAL A 106 5.44 -3.97 -3.69
C VAL A 106 6.40 -4.72 -4.60
N GLN A 107 6.93 -5.84 -4.13
CA GLN A 107 7.89 -6.66 -4.88
C GLN A 107 7.97 -8.07 -4.30
N ASP A 108 8.41 -9.01 -5.13
CA ASP A 108 8.69 -10.37 -4.70
C ASP A 108 9.89 -10.44 -3.76
N GLY A 109 9.80 -11.34 -2.78
CA GLY A 109 10.91 -11.64 -1.89
C GLY A 109 10.51 -12.58 -0.77
N ARG A 110 11.52 -13.08 -0.04
CA ARG A 110 11.28 -13.88 1.15
C ARG A 110 11.09 -12.96 2.35
N ARG A 111 9.93 -13.05 2.98
CA ARG A 111 9.65 -12.34 4.24
C ARG A 111 10.65 -12.77 5.33
N ALA A 112 11.36 -11.79 5.88
CA ALA A 112 12.27 -11.96 7.01
C ALA A 112 11.74 -11.27 8.27
N HIS A 113 11.13 -10.09 8.11
CA HIS A 113 10.66 -9.28 9.23
C HIS A 113 9.24 -8.76 8.98
N ARG A 114 8.48 -8.57 10.06
CA ARG A 114 7.15 -7.95 10.03
C ARG A 114 7.07 -6.86 11.09
N HIS A 115 6.70 -5.66 10.66
CA HIS A 115 6.39 -4.55 11.56
C HIS A 115 4.90 -4.30 11.59
N ARG A 116 4.33 -4.15 12.80
CA ARG A 116 2.90 -3.86 13.00
C ARG A 116 2.76 -2.70 13.97
N ARG A 117 2.31 -1.53 13.48
CA ARG A 117 2.22 -0.29 14.27
C ARG A 117 1.02 0.56 13.84
N PRO A 118 0.37 1.30 14.75
CA PRO A 118 -0.52 2.40 14.37
C PRO A 118 0.25 3.43 13.54
N ALA A 119 -0.40 4.00 12.52
CA ALA A 119 0.18 5.01 11.65
C ALA A 119 -0.87 6.01 11.19
N ILE A 120 -0.42 7.23 10.89
CA ILE A 120 -1.18 8.20 10.12
C ILE A 120 -0.91 7.91 8.65
N VAL A 121 -1.94 7.49 7.92
CA VAL A 121 -1.84 7.08 6.52
C VAL A 121 -2.56 8.08 5.64
N ARG A 122 -1.82 8.70 4.73
CA ARG A 122 -2.32 9.59 3.69
C ARG A 122 -2.40 8.87 2.36
N PHE A 123 -3.59 8.80 1.80
CA PHE A 123 -3.89 8.28 0.49
C PHE A 123 -3.99 9.45 -0.50
N SER A 124 -3.36 9.31 -1.66
CA SER A 124 -3.43 10.27 -2.76
C SER A 124 -4.15 9.65 -3.94
N PHE A 125 -5.11 10.37 -4.50
CA PHE A 125 -5.92 9.90 -5.61
C PHE A 125 -5.79 10.81 -6.84
N ALA A 126 -5.75 10.21 -8.02
CA ALA A 126 -6.02 10.87 -9.31
C ALA A 126 -7.37 10.37 -9.83
N GLY A 127 -8.41 11.18 -9.67
CA GLY A 127 -9.79 10.74 -9.83
C GLY A 127 -10.13 9.62 -8.85
N GLU A 128 -10.49 8.46 -9.38
CA GLU A 128 -10.76 7.24 -8.60
C GLU A 128 -9.53 6.34 -8.43
N ARG A 129 -8.39 6.65 -9.06
CA ARG A 129 -7.19 5.83 -8.95
C ARG A 129 -6.38 6.24 -7.74
N LEU A 130 -6.03 5.28 -6.89
CA LEU A 130 -5.00 5.45 -5.87
C LEU A 130 -3.64 5.58 -6.58
N THR A 131 -2.93 6.67 -6.34
CA THR A 131 -1.63 6.97 -6.97
C THR A 131 -0.47 6.88 -5.99
N ALA A 132 -0.71 7.15 -4.70
CA ALA A 132 0.31 7.02 -3.67
C ALA A 132 -0.29 6.79 -2.29
N ILE A 133 0.49 6.15 -1.43
CA ILE A 133 0.27 6.10 0.00
C ILE A 133 1.51 6.62 0.71
N ARG A 134 1.30 7.50 1.69
CA ARG A 134 2.33 7.91 2.62
C ARG A 134 1.89 7.57 4.03
N ALA A 135 2.68 6.78 4.75
CA ALA A 135 2.43 6.50 6.15
C ALA A 135 3.49 7.15 7.02
N HIS A 136 3.08 7.73 8.13
CA HIS A 136 3.97 8.23 9.17
C HIS A 136 3.64 7.50 10.47
N LEU A 137 4.68 6.90 11.06
CA LEU A 137 4.57 6.36 12.41
C LEU A 137 4.54 7.57 13.37
N PRO A 138 3.52 7.70 14.23
CA PRO A 138 3.57 8.69 15.28
C PRO A 138 4.85 8.46 16.11
N ALA A 139 5.50 9.56 16.51
CA ALA A 139 6.63 9.47 17.42
C ALA A 139 6.20 8.63 18.65
N PRO A 140 7.06 7.74 19.17
CA PRO A 140 6.74 7.07 20.43
C PRO A 140 6.46 8.15 21.47
N GLU A 141 5.26 8.15 22.05
CA GLU A 141 4.96 9.01 23.20
C GLU A 141 5.90 8.61 24.34
N GLY A 142 6.94 9.42 24.56
CA GLY A 142 7.82 9.36 25.73
C GLY A 142 9.22 8.80 25.47
N GLU A 143 10.20 9.68 25.40
CA GLU A 143 11.09 9.84 26.55
C GLU A 143 11.04 11.33 26.96
N PRO A 144 10.58 11.69 28.17
CA PRO A 144 10.95 12.96 28.76
C PRO A 144 12.44 12.90 29.07
N GLY A 145 13.24 13.70 28.36
CA GLY A 145 14.60 14.05 28.75
C GLY A 145 14.60 15.33 29.57
#